data_AF-A0A7G6SJ86-F1
#
_entry.id   AF-A0A7G6SJ86-F1
#
_cell.length_a   1.000
_cell.length_b   1.000
_cell.length_c   1.000
_cell.angle_alpha   90.00
_cell.angle_beta   90.00
_cell.angle_gamma   90.00
#
_symmetry.space_group_name_H-M   'P 1'
#
loop_
_entity.id
_entity.type
_entity.pdbx_description
1 polymer ?
#
loop_
_entity_poly.entity_id
_entity_poly.type
_entity_poly.pdbx_seq_one_letter_code
_entity_poly.pdbx_strand_id
1 'polypeptide(L)'
;MNLFDESIRDFLANSIIDGNPLLPSHYAEFEHLDDFQIGFRRHGSTGESLVSEIDGGWKSGWYVIAMTGLDDPVFIDTAELEDGYPVYTAAHGAGRWDAIRISPSLVAFGRLLEALAEAKTDIFQFERIIIDETDAPNSYWQNVLDECRQAANSKDVSPDVGDYCEADFERGDLVVTDVGSQKLKVIQIVSKSRGLSLKDTLALAEAPQFEAGSGVRLQLRRLKDQLEAVGATVEFRAK
;
A
#
# COMPACT_ATOMS: atom_id res chain seq x y z
N MET A 1 7.57 17.69 -32.07
CA MET A 1 8.95 17.51 -31.58
C MET A 1 8.80 16.65 -30.34
N ASN A 2 9.16 15.36 -30.41
CA ASN A 2 8.95 14.44 -29.29
C ASN A 2 9.80 14.92 -28.12
N LEU A 3 9.14 15.35 -27.03
CA LEU A 3 9.79 15.74 -25.78
C LEU A 3 10.43 14.55 -25.05
N PHE A 4 10.13 13.33 -25.51
CA PHE A 4 10.49 12.08 -24.87
C PHE A 4 11.36 11.24 -25.81
N ASP A 5 12.43 10.68 -25.27
CA ASP A 5 13.34 9.82 -26.01
C ASP A 5 12.90 8.34 -25.98
N GLU A 6 13.68 7.46 -26.62
CA GLU A 6 13.39 6.02 -26.70
C GLU A 6 13.39 5.34 -25.32
N SER A 7 14.08 5.87 -24.31
CA SER A 7 14.17 5.23 -22.99
C SER A 7 12.82 5.16 -22.28
N ILE A 8 11.98 6.19 -22.44
CA ILE A 8 10.63 6.21 -21.87
C ILE A 8 9.74 5.20 -22.60
N ARG A 9 9.84 5.15 -23.94
CA ARG A 9 9.11 4.15 -24.73
C ARG A 9 9.49 2.74 -24.31
N ASP A 10 10.78 2.46 -24.20
CA ASP A 10 11.30 1.15 -23.83
C ASP A 10 10.85 0.77 -22.42
N PHE A 11 10.90 1.69 -21.45
CA PHE A 11 10.41 1.44 -20.10
C PHE A 11 8.92 1.09 -20.09
N LEU A 12 8.08 1.87 -20.77
CA LEU A 12 6.63 1.63 -20.82
C LEU A 12 6.28 0.32 -21.54
N ALA A 13 7.02 -0.02 -22.60
CA ALA A 13 6.86 -1.27 -23.33
C ALA A 13 7.23 -2.51 -22.50
N ASN A 14 8.14 -2.36 -21.52
CA ASN A 14 8.57 -3.42 -20.61
C ASN A 14 7.92 -3.26 -19.21
N SER A 15 6.66 -2.85 -19.16
CA SER A 15 5.92 -2.69 -17.91
C SER A 15 5.84 -3.99 -17.10
N ILE A 16 6.04 -3.87 -15.79
CA ILE A 16 6.02 -5.01 -14.84
C ILE A 16 4.91 -4.77 -13.83
N ILE A 17 4.01 -5.73 -13.70
CA ILE A 17 2.90 -5.71 -12.74
C ILE A 17 3.16 -6.79 -11.69
N ASP A 18 3.72 -6.38 -10.55
CA ASP A 18 4.00 -7.28 -9.44
C ASP A 18 2.77 -7.49 -8.53
N GLY A 19 1.83 -6.56 -8.50
CA GLY A 19 0.65 -6.65 -7.63
C GLY A 19 0.91 -6.30 -6.16
N ASN A 20 2.14 -5.90 -5.81
CA ASN A 20 2.37 -5.10 -4.61
C ASN A 20 1.72 -3.71 -4.80
N PRO A 21 0.80 -3.28 -3.93
CA PRO A 21 0.04 -2.04 -4.13
C PRO A 21 0.90 -0.78 -4.10
N LEU A 22 2.10 -0.83 -3.52
CA LEU A 22 3.04 0.29 -3.48
C LEU A 22 3.93 0.37 -4.72
N LEU A 23 4.03 -0.71 -5.51
CA LEU A 23 4.79 -0.72 -6.75
C LEU A 23 3.92 -0.29 -7.95
N PRO A 24 4.53 0.17 -9.06
CA PRO A 24 3.80 0.53 -10.25
C PRO A 24 2.88 -0.61 -10.74
N SER A 25 1.62 -0.29 -11.00
CA SER A 25 0.57 -1.24 -11.36
C SER A 25 -0.19 -0.82 -12.63
N HIS A 26 -0.24 0.48 -12.92
CA HIS A 26 -0.92 1.04 -14.09
C HIS A 26 0.06 1.92 -14.85
N TYR A 27 0.46 1.54 -16.06
CA TYR A 27 1.45 2.27 -16.86
C TYR A 27 0.77 3.10 -17.94
N ALA A 28 1.38 4.23 -18.29
CA ALA A 28 0.96 5.00 -19.44
C ALA A 28 1.24 4.25 -20.75
N GLU A 29 0.40 4.43 -21.75
CA GLU A 29 0.75 4.09 -23.14
C GLU A 29 1.56 5.24 -23.73
N PHE A 30 2.69 4.96 -24.39
CA PHE A 30 3.59 6.02 -24.87
C PHE A 30 2.89 6.99 -25.83
N GLU A 31 2.04 6.46 -26.71
CA GLU A 31 1.25 7.23 -27.67
C GLU A 31 0.15 8.08 -27.01
N HIS A 32 -0.27 7.70 -25.80
CA HIS A 32 -1.34 8.34 -25.02
C HIS A 32 -0.82 8.93 -23.70
N LEU A 33 0.48 9.22 -23.61
CA LEU A 33 1.10 9.72 -22.39
C LEU A 33 0.44 11.01 -21.89
N ASP A 34 0.01 11.86 -22.82
CA ASP A 34 -0.73 13.09 -22.56
C ASP A 34 -2.06 12.84 -21.82
N ASP A 35 -2.80 11.80 -22.21
CA ASP A 35 -4.07 11.44 -21.57
C ASP A 35 -3.85 10.97 -20.14
N PHE A 36 -2.72 10.31 -19.89
CA PHE A 36 -2.29 9.86 -18.56
C PHE A 36 -1.94 11.02 -17.60
N GLN A 37 -1.83 12.25 -18.10
CA GLN A 37 -1.55 13.43 -17.27
C GLN A 37 -2.82 14.10 -16.71
N ILE A 38 -4.00 13.60 -17.06
CA ILE A 38 -5.28 14.09 -16.52
C ILE A 38 -5.32 13.83 -15.01
N GLY A 39 -5.67 14.86 -14.23
CA GLY A 39 -5.65 14.83 -12.76
C GLY A 39 -4.34 15.33 -12.15
N PHE A 40 -3.25 15.39 -12.92
CA PHE A 40 -1.95 15.86 -12.45
C PHE A 40 -1.52 17.17 -13.12
N ARG A 41 -1.44 17.17 -14.46
CA ARG A 41 -1.07 18.36 -15.26
C ARG A 41 -2.28 19.09 -15.81
N ARG A 42 -3.39 18.38 -16.05
CA ARG A 42 -4.62 18.95 -16.63
C ARG A 42 -5.84 18.52 -15.84
N HIS A 43 -6.76 19.45 -15.62
CA HIS A 43 -8.02 19.16 -14.96
C HIS A 43 -8.95 18.37 -15.91
N GLY A 44 -9.52 17.26 -15.44
CA GLY A 44 -10.23 16.31 -16.31
C GLY A 44 -11.51 16.82 -16.93
N SER A 45 -12.19 17.80 -16.32
CA SER A 45 -13.45 18.34 -16.87
C SER A 45 -13.32 19.70 -17.55
N THR A 46 -12.34 20.52 -17.15
CA THR A 46 -12.14 21.88 -17.71
C THR A 46 -10.97 21.94 -18.69
N GLY A 47 -10.06 20.97 -18.65
CA GLY A 47 -8.81 20.98 -19.42
C GLY A 47 -7.79 22.02 -18.95
N GLU A 48 -8.08 22.76 -17.88
CA GLU A 48 -7.19 23.79 -17.34
C GLU A 48 -5.90 23.16 -16.81
N SER A 49 -4.80 23.91 -16.91
CA SER A 49 -3.51 23.48 -16.38
C SER A 49 -3.54 23.44 -14.85
N LEU A 50 -3.11 22.31 -14.30
CA LEU A 50 -2.87 22.10 -12.86
C LEU A 50 -1.39 22.31 -12.47
N VAL A 51 -0.53 22.55 -13.47
CA VAL A 51 0.88 22.86 -13.27
C VAL A 51 1.01 24.16 -12.47
N SER A 52 1.90 24.16 -11.48
CA SER A 52 2.16 25.28 -10.59
C SER A 52 3.62 25.34 -10.16
N GLU A 53 4.18 26.54 -10.16
CA GLU A 53 5.52 26.80 -9.65
C GLU A 53 5.56 26.98 -8.12
N ILE A 54 4.39 27.01 -7.47
CA ILE A 54 4.27 27.12 -6.00
C ILE A 54 4.84 25.85 -5.33
N ASP A 55 5.40 25.99 -4.14
CA ASP A 55 5.81 24.86 -3.29
C ASP A 55 4.64 23.89 -3.08
N GLY A 56 4.89 22.58 -3.21
CA GLY A 56 3.87 21.54 -3.18
C GLY A 56 2.94 21.49 -4.41
N GLY A 57 3.15 22.32 -5.43
CA GLY A 57 2.45 22.26 -6.71
C GLY A 57 3.07 21.26 -7.69
N TRP A 58 2.27 20.77 -8.64
CA TRP A 58 2.76 19.88 -9.71
C TRP A 58 3.65 20.66 -10.68
N LYS A 59 4.89 20.22 -10.90
CA LYS A 59 5.86 21.00 -11.69
C LYS A 59 5.69 20.82 -13.19
N SER A 60 6.08 21.85 -13.94
CA SER A 60 5.95 21.90 -15.40
C SER A 60 6.78 20.81 -16.09
N GLY A 61 7.87 20.35 -15.51
CA GLY A 61 8.67 19.25 -16.03
C GLY A 61 8.14 17.85 -15.69
N TRP A 62 7.23 17.71 -14.72
CA TRP A 62 6.81 16.40 -14.20
C TRP A 62 5.79 15.68 -15.06
N TYR A 63 6.13 14.45 -15.48
CA TYR A 63 5.25 13.58 -16.26
C TYR A 63 5.07 12.23 -15.59
N VAL A 64 3.81 11.88 -15.34
CA VAL A 64 3.42 10.58 -14.81
C VAL A 64 3.60 9.53 -15.88
N ILE A 65 4.33 8.47 -15.55
CA ILE A 65 4.62 7.34 -16.44
C ILE A 65 3.95 6.05 -15.95
N ALA A 66 3.62 5.98 -14.66
CA ALA A 66 2.81 4.92 -14.08
C ALA A 66 2.10 5.42 -12.82
N MET A 67 1.18 4.62 -12.29
CA MET A 67 0.58 4.77 -10.98
C MET A 67 0.73 3.48 -10.20
N THR A 68 0.87 3.60 -8.88
CA THR A 68 0.84 2.44 -7.98
C THR A 68 -0.59 1.89 -7.86
N GLY A 69 -0.76 0.76 -7.17
CA GLY A 69 -2.09 0.23 -6.84
C GLY A 69 -2.86 1.08 -5.81
N LEU A 70 -2.24 2.14 -5.28
CA LEU A 70 -2.86 3.14 -4.41
C LEU A 70 -3.09 4.48 -5.13
N ASP A 71 -3.02 4.50 -6.47
CA ASP A 71 -3.16 5.70 -7.28
C ASP A 71 -2.11 6.81 -7.00
N ASP A 72 -0.98 6.45 -6.37
CA ASP A 72 0.15 7.37 -6.23
C ASP A 72 0.89 7.46 -7.58
N PRO A 73 1.22 8.67 -8.07
CA PRO A 73 1.95 8.82 -9.31
C PRO A 73 3.39 8.33 -9.19
N VAL A 74 3.86 7.68 -10.24
CA VAL A 74 5.26 7.41 -10.52
C VAL A 74 5.64 8.22 -11.74
N PHE A 75 6.57 9.14 -11.58
CA PHE A 75 6.82 10.21 -12.54
C PHE A 75 8.30 10.53 -12.69
N ILE A 76 8.62 11.22 -13.78
CA ILE A 76 9.95 11.74 -14.12
C ILE A 76 9.89 13.25 -14.28
N ASP A 77 11.03 13.91 -14.25
CA ASP A 77 11.16 15.30 -14.70
C ASP A 77 11.84 15.36 -16.08
N THR A 78 11.14 15.94 -17.05
CA THR A 78 11.67 16.14 -18.42
C THR A 78 12.90 17.03 -18.48
N ALA A 79 13.14 17.86 -17.47
CA ALA A 79 14.36 18.66 -17.35
C ALA A 79 15.59 17.83 -16.96
N GLU A 80 15.40 16.61 -16.45
CA GLU A 80 16.47 15.73 -15.93
C GLU A 80 16.84 14.61 -16.93
N LEU A 81 16.69 14.87 -18.24
CA LEU A 81 17.09 13.94 -19.30
C LEU A 81 18.59 13.60 -19.24
N GLU A 82 19.46 14.58 -18.97
CA GLU A 82 20.91 14.36 -18.90
C GLU A 82 21.31 13.45 -17.72
N ASP A 83 20.48 13.37 -16.69
CA ASP A 83 20.66 12.48 -15.52
C ASP A 83 19.98 11.11 -15.73
N GLY A 84 19.42 10.85 -16.90
CA GLY A 84 18.78 9.57 -17.25
C GLY A 84 17.38 9.41 -16.68
N TYR A 85 16.65 10.52 -16.48
CA TYR A 85 15.31 10.56 -15.90
C TYR A 85 15.21 9.87 -14.53
N PRO A 86 15.72 10.48 -13.45
CA PRO A 86 15.43 10.02 -12.11
C PRO A 86 13.92 9.83 -11.91
N VAL A 87 13.56 8.79 -11.17
CA VAL A 87 12.16 8.40 -10.97
C VAL A 87 11.72 8.82 -9.58
N TYR A 88 10.54 9.41 -9.52
CA TYR A 88 9.94 9.95 -8.31
C TYR A 88 8.55 9.37 -8.08
N THR A 89 8.12 9.46 -6.83
CA THR A 89 6.71 9.30 -6.44
C THR A 89 6.31 10.39 -5.45
N ALA A 90 5.01 10.54 -5.21
CA ALA A 90 4.46 11.45 -4.21
C ALA A 90 3.13 10.88 -3.72
N ALA A 91 2.80 11.08 -2.43
CA ALA A 91 1.54 10.62 -1.88
C ALA A 91 0.36 11.40 -2.48
N HIS A 92 -0.60 10.70 -3.07
CA HIS A 92 -1.87 11.27 -3.52
C HIS A 92 -2.72 11.75 -2.34
N GLY A 93 -3.62 12.72 -2.59
CA GLY A 93 -4.64 13.15 -1.62
C GLY A 93 -4.16 14.04 -0.45
N ALA A 94 -2.87 14.36 -0.35
CA ALA A 94 -2.31 15.18 0.73
C ALA A 94 -2.51 16.70 0.55
N GLY A 95 -3.08 17.14 -0.58
CA GLY A 95 -3.26 18.56 -0.92
C GLY A 95 -1.97 19.28 -1.32
N ARG A 96 -0.84 18.57 -1.38
CA ARG A 96 0.47 19.00 -1.88
C ARG A 96 1.21 17.80 -2.48
N TRP A 97 2.15 18.08 -3.38
CA TRP A 97 3.02 17.09 -4.00
C TRP A 97 4.44 17.20 -3.46
N ASP A 98 4.82 16.27 -2.60
CA ASP A 98 6.18 16.14 -2.07
C ASP A 98 6.89 14.98 -2.77
N ALA A 99 7.76 15.30 -3.73
CA ALA A 99 8.47 14.30 -4.51
C ALA A 99 9.49 13.54 -3.68
N ILE A 100 9.44 12.21 -3.76
CA ILE A 100 10.40 11.27 -3.17
C ILE A 100 11.09 10.58 -4.34
N ARG A 101 12.41 10.73 -4.47
CA ARG A 101 13.19 10.02 -5.49
C ARG A 101 13.27 8.54 -5.13
N ILE A 102 12.73 7.67 -5.97
CA ILE A 102 12.71 6.22 -5.76
C ILE A 102 13.77 5.48 -6.60
N SER A 103 14.29 6.09 -7.66
CA SER A 103 15.39 5.55 -8.45
C SER A 103 16.26 6.67 -9.04
N PRO A 104 17.58 6.49 -9.16
CA PRO A 104 18.46 7.49 -9.76
C PRO A 104 18.26 7.66 -11.28
N SER A 105 17.68 6.67 -11.97
CA SER A 105 17.36 6.77 -13.40
C SER A 105 16.23 5.83 -13.80
N LEU A 106 15.62 6.07 -14.96
CA LEU A 106 14.54 5.24 -15.49
C LEU A 106 15.03 3.82 -15.83
N VAL A 107 16.26 3.72 -16.36
CA VAL A 107 16.89 2.42 -16.67
C VAL A 107 17.17 1.62 -15.39
N ALA A 108 17.71 2.28 -14.35
CA ALA A 108 17.93 1.62 -13.07
C ALA A 108 16.60 1.17 -12.43
N PHE A 109 15.56 1.98 -12.58
CA PHE A 109 14.24 1.65 -12.06
C PHE A 109 13.64 0.42 -12.74
N GLY A 110 13.72 0.33 -14.07
CA GLY A 110 13.25 -0.85 -14.81
C GLY A 110 13.97 -2.13 -14.38
N ARG A 111 15.30 -2.09 -14.24
CA ARG A 111 16.10 -3.23 -13.75
C ARG A 111 15.73 -3.62 -12.32
N LEU A 112 15.50 -2.63 -11.46
CA LEU A 112 15.05 -2.87 -10.09
C LEU A 112 13.70 -3.59 -10.09
N LEU A 113 12.71 -3.11 -10.86
CA LEU A 113 11.39 -3.75 -10.95
C LEU A 113 11.47 -5.19 -11.48
N GLU A 114 12.34 -5.45 -12.46
CA GLU A 114 12.61 -6.79 -12.99
C GLU A 114 13.18 -7.71 -11.91
N ALA A 115 14.22 -7.27 -11.21
CA ALA A 115 14.83 -8.04 -10.13
C ALA A 115 13.84 -8.31 -8.98
N LEU A 116 13.00 -7.32 -8.63
CA LEU A 116 11.96 -7.48 -7.61
C LEU A 116 10.89 -8.48 -8.02
N ALA A 117 10.46 -8.46 -9.28
CA ALA A 117 9.49 -9.43 -9.81
C ALA A 117 10.04 -10.85 -9.80
N GLU A 118 11.33 -11.05 -10.13
CA GLU A 118 11.99 -12.35 -10.03
C GLU A 118 12.12 -12.84 -8.58
N ALA A 119 12.40 -11.92 -7.65
CA ALA A 119 12.58 -12.22 -6.23
C ALA A 119 11.27 -12.27 -5.42
N LYS A 120 10.10 -12.03 -6.04
CA LYS A 120 8.80 -11.89 -5.35
C LYS A 120 8.47 -12.98 -4.32
N THR A 121 8.90 -14.22 -4.57
CA THR A 121 8.64 -15.35 -3.67
C THR A 121 9.69 -15.54 -2.58
N ASP A 122 10.86 -14.90 -2.71
CA ASP A 122 11.96 -14.96 -1.77
C ASP A 122 12.14 -13.59 -1.12
N ILE A 123 11.54 -13.43 0.06
CA ILE A 123 11.56 -12.17 0.79
C ILE A 123 12.99 -11.70 1.10
N PHE A 124 13.93 -12.60 1.38
CA PHE A 124 15.29 -12.21 1.71
C PHE A 124 16.03 -11.65 0.49
N GLN A 125 15.83 -12.26 -0.69
CA GLN A 125 16.32 -11.71 -1.95
C GLN A 125 15.66 -10.36 -2.26
N PHE A 126 14.34 -10.26 -2.10
CA PHE A 126 13.59 -9.02 -2.36
C PHE A 126 14.10 -7.86 -1.50
N GLU A 127 14.25 -8.08 -0.18
CA GLU A 127 14.76 -7.06 0.73
C GLU A 127 16.20 -6.64 0.37
N ARG A 128 17.04 -7.62 0.04
CA ARG A 128 18.42 -7.36 -0.34
C ARG A 128 18.53 -6.50 -1.60
N ILE A 129 17.74 -6.79 -2.62
CA ILE A 129 17.72 -6.02 -3.87
C ILE A 129 17.39 -4.55 -3.57
N ILE A 130 16.36 -4.28 -2.77
CA ILE A 130 16.00 -2.89 -2.40
C ILE A 130 17.15 -2.22 -1.65
N ILE A 131 17.79 -2.90 -0.69
CA ILE A 131 18.88 -2.33 0.10
C ILE A 131 20.11 -2.03 -0.76
N ASP A 132 20.44 -2.91 -1.69
CA ASP A 132 21.64 -2.80 -2.52
C ASP A 132 21.47 -1.75 -3.64
N GLU A 133 20.25 -1.61 -4.19
CA GLU A 133 19.96 -0.75 -5.35
C GLU A 133 19.39 0.64 -4.99
N THR A 134 19.01 0.87 -3.72
CA THR A 134 18.47 2.17 -3.28
C THR A 134 19.45 2.86 -2.34
N ASP A 135 19.92 4.06 -2.72
CA ASP A 135 20.83 4.89 -1.91
C ASP A 135 20.16 5.29 -0.58
N ALA A 136 20.32 4.45 0.45
CA ALA A 136 19.63 4.49 1.74
C ALA A 136 18.09 4.47 1.61
N PRO A 137 17.38 3.43 2.13
CA PRO A 137 15.95 3.28 1.95
C PRO A 137 15.20 4.47 2.58
N ASN A 138 14.76 5.38 1.72
CA ASN A 138 13.85 6.46 2.05
C ASN A 138 12.51 5.89 2.54
N SER A 139 11.61 6.77 3.00
CA SER A 139 10.31 6.35 3.55
C SER A 139 9.49 5.48 2.59
N TYR A 140 9.60 5.69 1.27
CA TYR A 140 8.89 4.88 0.28
C TYR A 140 9.38 3.42 0.29
N TRP A 141 10.70 3.20 0.17
CA TRP A 141 11.24 1.84 0.15
C TRP A 141 11.09 1.12 1.49
N GLN A 142 11.10 1.85 2.61
CA GLN A 142 10.74 1.27 3.92
C GLN A 142 9.30 0.75 3.93
N ASN A 143 8.35 1.53 3.40
CA ASN A 143 6.95 1.09 3.32
C ASN A 143 6.78 -0.14 2.42
N VAL A 144 7.51 -0.19 1.29
CA VAL A 144 7.51 -1.37 0.39
C VAL A 144 8.03 -2.61 1.12
N LEU A 145 9.12 -2.48 1.87
CA LEU A 145 9.68 -3.58 2.68
C LEU A 145 8.70 -4.03 3.78
N ASP A 146 8.09 -3.08 4.48
CA ASP A 146 7.14 -3.37 5.54
C ASP A 146 5.86 -4.04 5.02
N GLU A 147 5.39 -3.66 3.82
CA GLU A 147 4.28 -4.35 3.16
C GLU A 147 4.66 -5.78 2.77
N CYS A 148 5.85 -6.00 2.19
CA CYS A 148 6.32 -7.35 1.87
C CYS A 148 6.47 -8.22 3.12
N ARG A 149 6.98 -7.68 4.23
CA ARG A 149 7.06 -8.38 5.53
C ARG A 149 5.68 -8.71 6.07
N GLN A 150 4.74 -7.77 5.98
CA GLN A 150 3.36 -8.00 6.42
C GLN A 150 2.68 -9.08 5.56
N ALA A 151 2.85 -9.04 4.24
CA ALA A 151 2.36 -10.04 3.31
C ALA A 151 2.96 -11.43 3.59
N ALA A 152 4.27 -11.52 3.87
CA ALA A 152 4.92 -12.77 4.22
C ALA A 152 4.47 -13.31 5.59
N ASN A 153 4.32 -12.45 6.59
CA ASN A 153 3.79 -12.83 7.91
C ASN A 153 2.29 -13.20 7.85
N SER A 154 1.55 -12.69 6.85
CA SER A 154 0.18 -13.10 6.60
C SER A 154 0.06 -14.33 5.70
N LYS A 155 1.13 -14.81 5.05
CA LYS A 155 1.16 -16.15 4.43
C LYS A 155 1.11 -17.30 5.45
N ASP A 156 1.32 -17.03 6.75
CA ASP A 156 1.02 -17.98 7.85
C ASP A 156 -0.46 -17.99 8.27
N VAL A 157 -1.29 -17.09 7.70
CA VAL A 157 -2.75 -17.16 7.76
C VAL A 157 -3.29 -16.80 6.38
N SER A 158 -3.25 -17.73 5.44
CA SER A 158 -3.97 -17.57 4.17
C SER A 158 -5.43 -17.21 4.48
N PRO A 159 -5.96 -16.03 4.07
CA PRO A 159 -7.36 -15.98 3.73
C PRO A 159 -7.48 -16.78 2.43
N ASP A 160 -8.19 -17.89 2.50
CA ASP A 160 -8.62 -18.65 1.33
C ASP A 160 -9.30 -17.68 0.34
N VAL A 161 -8.60 -17.30 -0.72
CA VAL A 161 -9.15 -16.49 -1.81
C VAL A 161 -9.98 -17.44 -2.67
N GLY A 162 -11.13 -17.83 -2.14
CA GLY A 162 -11.95 -18.87 -2.72
C GLY A 162 -13.40 -18.95 -2.24
N ASP A 163 -13.79 -18.30 -1.13
CA ASP A 163 -15.17 -18.40 -0.65
C ASP A 163 -15.61 -17.15 0.15
N TYR A 164 -15.76 -16.02 -0.55
CA TYR A 164 -16.48 -14.87 0.02
C TYR A 164 -17.97 -15.19 -0.03
N CYS A 165 -18.57 -15.42 1.14
CA CYS A 165 -20.01 -15.57 1.24
C CYS A 165 -20.66 -14.20 1.51
N GLU A 166 -21.92 -14.01 1.11
CA GLU A 166 -22.67 -12.77 1.36
C GLU A 166 -22.64 -12.36 2.86
N ALA A 167 -22.57 -13.35 3.77
CA ALA A 167 -22.48 -13.14 5.21
C ALA A 167 -21.18 -12.44 5.67
N ASP A 168 -20.12 -12.39 4.85
CA ASP A 168 -18.87 -11.71 5.20
C ASP A 168 -19.00 -10.19 5.25
N PHE A 169 -20.02 -9.64 4.59
CA PHE A 169 -20.32 -8.21 4.59
C PHE A 169 -21.34 -7.83 5.67
N GLU A 170 -21.84 -8.78 6.46
CA GLU A 170 -22.74 -8.51 7.58
C GLU A 170 -22.04 -7.64 8.62
N ARG A 171 -22.79 -6.66 9.14
CA ARG A 171 -22.34 -5.85 10.26
C ARG A 171 -22.80 -6.48 11.57
N GLY A 172 -21.94 -6.42 12.58
CA GLY A 172 -22.24 -7.00 13.87
C GLY A 172 -21.11 -6.80 14.87
N ASP A 173 -21.23 -7.52 15.96
CA ASP A 173 -20.33 -7.44 17.10
C ASP A 173 -19.59 -8.75 17.28
N LEU A 174 -18.27 -8.67 17.50
CA LEU A 174 -17.48 -9.81 17.92
C LEU A 174 -17.47 -9.86 19.44
N VAL A 175 -18.06 -10.91 20.01
CA VAL A 175 -18.25 -11.09 21.45
C VAL A 175 -17.32 -12.19 21.94
N VAL A 176 -16.50 -11.90 22.94
CA VAL A 176 -15.75 -12.92 23.68
C VAL A 176 -16.71 -13.61 24.64
N THR A 177 -16.90 -14.91 24.48
CA THR A 177 -17.76 -15.74 25.33
C THR A 177 -16.98 -16.55 26.36
N ASP A 178 -15.69 -16.78 26.10
CA ASP A 178 -14.75 -17.33 27.06
C ASP A 178 -13.37 -16.70 26.81
N VAL A 179 -12.72 -16.26 27.88
CA VAL A 179 -11.41 -15.61 27.83
C VAL A 179 -10.27 -16.64 27.77
N GLY A 180 -10.55 -17.89 28.13
CA GLY A 180 -9.56 -18.96 28.07
C GLY A 180 -8.38 -18.79 29.04
N SER A 181 -7.30 -19.52 28.78
CA SER A 181 -6.15 -19.61 29.71
C SER A 181 -5.22 -18.39 29.70
N GLN A 182 -5.27 -17.55 28.66
CA GLN A 182 -4.37 -16.41 28.48
C GLN A 182 -5.08 -15.05 28.68
N LYS A 183 -5.79 -14.88 29.80
CA LYS A 183 -6.63 -13.70 30.09
C LYS A 183 -5.93 -12.37 29.77
N LEU A 184 -4.72 -12.14 30.25
CA LEU A 184 -4.02 -10.87 30.01
C LEU A 184 -3.73 -10.58 28.52
N LYS A 185 -3.45 -11.61 27.71
CA LYS A 185 -3.22 -11.43 26.26
C LYS A 185 -4.52 -11.06 25.55
N VAL A 186 -5.63 -11.69 25.92
CA VAL A 186 -6.98 -11.36 25.41
C VAL A 186 -7.31 -9.91 25.73
N ILE A 187 -7.08 -9.46 26.96
CA ILE A 187 -7.29 -8.06 27.36
C ILE A 187 -6.43 -7.11 26.52
N GLN A 188 -5.16 -7.42 26.30
CA GLN A 188 -4.27 -6.57 25.50
C GLN A 188 -4.75 -6.44 24.05
N ILE A 189 -5.19 -7.55 23.45
CA ILE A 189 -5.72 -7.57 22.08
C ILE A 189 -6.98 -6.69 21.99
N VAL A 190 -7.94 -6.87 22.91
CA VAL A 190 -9.20 -6.10 22.93
C VAL A 190 -8.98 -4.62 23.25
N SER A 191 -8.07 -4.31 24.17
CA SER A 191 -7.69 -2.93 24.51
C SER A 191 -7.15 -2.21 23.29
N LYS A 192 -6.25 -2.86 22.53
CA LYS A 192 -5.67 -2.33 21.31
C LYS A 192 -6.69 -2.17 20.19
N SER A 193 -7.59 -3.16 20.00
CA SER A 193 -8.59 -3.10 18.93
C SER A 193 -9.63 -2.00 19.16
N ARG A 194 -10.01 -1.75 20.41
CA ARG A 194 -11.04 -0.76 20.78
C ARG A 194 -10.48 0.61 21.15
N GLY A 195 -9.17 0.77 21.25
CA GLY A 195 -8.53 1.99 21.74
C GLY A 195 -8.86 2.30 23.21
N LEU A 196 -9.21 1.27 24.00
CA LEU A 196 -9.54 1.41 25.43
C LEU A 196 -8.29 1.24 26.30
N SER A 197 -8.31 1.79 27.52
CA SER A 197 -7.25 1.50 28.49
C SER A 197 -7.29 0.04 28.94
N LEU A 198 -6.15 -0.52 29.36
CA LEU A 198 -6.10 -1.87 29.92
C LEU A 198 -7.01 -2.03 31.14
N LYS A 199 -7.15 -0.97 31.95
CA LYS A 199 -8.02 -0.96 33.13
C LYS A 199 -9.49 -1.07 32.73
N ASP A 200 -9.93 -0.30 31.73
CA ASP A 200 -11.32 -0.33 31.27
C ASP A 200 -11.63 -1.66 30.58
N THR A 201 -10.67 -2.21 29.83
CA THR A 201 -10.82 -3.51 29.18
C THR A 201 -10.88 -4.66 30.18
N LEU A 202 -10.08 -4.59 31.26
CA LEU A 202 -10.19 -5.54 32.38
C LEU A 202 -11.57 -5.50 33.02
N ALA A 203 -12.12 -4.30 33.24
CA ALA A 203 -13.46 -4.15 33.80
C ALA A 203 -14.55 -4.74 32.90
N LEU A 204 -14.42 -4.59 31.57
CA LEU A 204 -15.32 -5.23 30.61
C LEU A 204 -15.25 -6.77 30.67
N ALA A 205 -14.05 -7.33 30.85
CA ALA A 205 -13.83 -8.77 30.90
C ALA A 205 -14.21 -9.46 32.22
N GLU A 206 -14.76 -8.71 33.18
CA GLU A 206 -15.43 -9.31 34.34
C GLU A 206 -16.85 -9.77 34.00
N ALA A 207 -17.43 -9.28 32.89
CA ALA A 207 -18.68 -9.82 32.39
C ALA A 207 -18.46 -11.23 31.78
N PRO A 208 -19.42 -12.16 31.93
CA PRO A 208 -19.33 -13.49 31.31
C PRO A 208 -19.15 -13.44 29.79
N GLN A 209 -19.65 -12.37 29.17
CA GLN A 209 -19.45 -12.08 27.76
C GLN A 209 -19.25 -10.59 27.58
N PHE A 210 -18.33 -10.20 26.71
CA PHE A 210 -18.07 -8.79 26.42
C PHE A 210 -17.66 -8.60 24.97
N GLU A 211 -17.92 -7.40 24.45
CA GLU A 211 -17.61 -7.03 23.08
C GLU A 211 -16.10 -6.78 22.91
N ALA A 212 -15.48 -7.53 22.00
CA ALA A 212 -14.11 -7.34 21.56
C ALA A 212 -13.99 -6.29 20.44
N GLY A 213 -15.03 -6.11 19.63
CA GLY A 213 -15.11 -5.10 18.59
C GLY A 213 -16.43 -5.14 17.82
N SER A 214 -16.69 -4.09 17.06
CA SER A 214 -17.87 -3.92 16.21
C SER A 214 -17.43 -3.59 14.78
N GLY A 215 -18.12 -4.10 13.77
CA GLY A 215 -17.75 -3.84 12.37
C GLY A 215 -18.33 -4.82 11.37
N VAL A 216 -17.78 -4.81 10.16
CA VAL A 216 -18.09 -5.80 9.13
C VAL A 216 -17.41 -7.12 9.47
N ARG A 217 -18.11 -8.25 9.30
CA ARG A 217 -17.62 -9.60 9.65
C ARG A 217 -16.25 -9.90 9.06
N LEU A 218 -16.02 -9.56 7.79
CA LEU A 218 -14.74 -9.70 7.11
C LEU A 218 -13.61 -8.93 7.81
N GLN A 219 -13.86 -7.70 8.27
CA GLN A 219 -12.88 -6.87 8.98
C GLN A 219 -12.58 -7.42 10.38
N LEU A 220 -13.57 -8.05 11.02
CA LEU A 220 -13.44 -8.64 12.35
C LEU A 220 -12.76 -10.02 12.33
N ARG A 221 -12.56 -10.66 11.17
CA ARG A 221 -11.88 -11.97 11.05
C ARG A 221 -10.50 -11.95 11.69
N ARG A 222 -9.68 -10.95 11.37
CA ARG A 222 -8.33 -10.83 11.94
C ARG A 222 -8.36 -10.73 13.47
N LEU A 223 -9.32 -9.99 14.02
CA LEU A 223 -9.48 -9.87 15.46
C LEU A 223 -9.94 -11.20 16.09
N LYS A 224 -10.87 -11.89 15.44
CA LYS A 224 -11.31 -13.24 15.82
C LYS A 224 -10.13 -14.22 15.87
N ASP A 225 -9.35 -14.30 14.81
CA ASP A 225 -8.22 -15.23 14.71
C ASP A 225 -7.16 -14.95 15.78
N GLN A 226 -6.88 -13.67 16.06
CA GLN A 226 -5.94 -13.27 17.13
C GLN A 226 -6.43 -13.68 18.52
N LEU A 227 -7.73 -13.58 18.78
CA LEU A 227 -8.33 -13.97 20.06
C LEU A 227 -8.37 -15.49 20.22
N GLU A 228 -8.76 -16.22 19.17
CA GLU A 228 -8.77 -17.68 19.16
C GLU A 228 -7.36 -18.26 19.30
N ALA A 229 -6.35 -17.65 18.67
CA ALA A 229 -4.95 -18.08 18.77
C ALA A 229 -4.38 -17.99 20.20
N VAL A 230 -4.92 -17.09 21.05
CA VAL A 230 -4.56 -17.01 22.48
C VAL A 230 -5.50 -17.83 23.37
N GLY A 231 -6.41 -18.58 22.78
CA GLY A 231 -7.29 -19.53 23.47
C GLY A 231 -8.62 -18.97 23.95
N ALA A 232 -9.03 -17.77 23.49
CA ALA A 232 -10.38 -17.26 23.75
C ALA A 232 -11.40 -17.91 22.81
N THR A 233 -12.65 -18.03 23.26
CA THR A 233 -13.79 -18.37 22.40
C THR A 233 -14.55 -17.09 22.06
N VAL A 234 -14.80 -16.87 20.78
CA VAL A 234 -15.49 -15.67 20.27
C VAL A 234 -16.63 -16.04 19.33
N GLU A 235 -17.66 -15.21 19.34
CA GLU A 235 -18.87 -15.35 18.53
C GLU A 235 -19.16 -14.04 17.81
N PHE A 236 -19.42 -14.10 16.49
CA PHE A 236 -19.93 -12.96 15.75
C PHE A 236 -21.46 -12.92 15.84
N ARG A 237 -22.01 -11.78 16.28
CA ARG A 237 -23.44 -11.52 16.38
C ARG A 237 -23.84 -10.44 15.40
N ALA A 238 -24.54 -10.83 14.34
CA ALA A 238 -25.08 -9.89 13.36
C ALA A 238 -26.08 -8.91 14.00
N LYS A 239 -26.14 -7.69 13.45
CA LYS A 239 -27.05 -6.62 13.86
C LYS A 239 -28.18 -6.40 12.85
#